data_AF-A0A0J6W1U2-F1
#
_entry.id   AF-A0A0J6W1U2-F1
#
_cell.length_a   1.000
_cell.length_b   1.000
_cell.length_c   1.000
_cell.angle_alpha   90.00
_cell.angle_beta   90.00
_cell.angle_gamma   90.00
#
_symmetry.space_group_name_H-M   'P 1'
#
loop_
_entity.id
_entity.type
_entity.pdbx_description
1 polymer ?
#
loop_
_entity_poly.entity_id
_entity_poly.type
_entity_poly.pdbx_seq_one_letter_code
_entity_poly.pdbx_strand_id
1 'polypeptide(L)'
;MNLTELGAALGPFFDISGSPSHQQLRDAFARHGLGHLDPAPEGRTSNGSHLGKMKRIRHVFASPAAHNATAGLPLARELVAQCRAHGGFNPDSESYAGSGRVTQLVQAFAPLGFTLEPDGSTRPTVIDNLSGTELTVTLRSYVDRINSSPDDAPLQVGTGKELDEAAARHVLTELLGDYPVSGNFPVTLTSAFTAIGMATPTELPKLDPDPHRAVHQCLFLLATAVNRLRNDAGTGHGRPGPPRKTTELSAAEARLVARATALVAGALLDKLDGG
;
A
#
# COMPACT_ATOMS: atom_id res chain seq x y z
N MET A 1 5.69 -7.26 0.75
CA MET A 1 5.43 -6.77 -0.62
C MET A 1 6.41 -7.44 -1.57
N ASN A 2 5.95 -8.29 -2.49
CA ASN A 2 6.84 -8.98 -3.44
C ASN A 2 7.22 -8.04 -4.59
N LEU A 3 8.22 -7.18 -4.39
CA LEU A 3 8.68 -6.26 -5.44
C LEU A 3 9.45 -6.98 -6.56
N THR A 4 9.69 -8.29 -6.45
CA THR A 4 10.31 -9.10 -7.50
C THR A 4 9.48 -9.09 -8.79
N GLU A 5 8.15 -9.20 -8.65
CA GLU A 5 7.22 -9.15 -9.79
C GLU A 5 7.26 -7.77 -10.46
N LEU A 6 7.29 -6.70 -9.66
CA LEU A 6 7.43 -5.34 -10.15
C LEU A 6 8.72 -5.15 -10.96
N GLY A 7 9.86 -5.64 -10.44
CA GLY A 7 11.13 -5.63 -11.18
C GLY A 7 11.09 -6.47 -12.47
N ALA A 8 10.36 -7.59 -12.46
CA ALA A 8 10.19 -8.44 -13.63
C ALA A 8 9.35 -7.79 -14.73
N ALA A 9 8.27 -7.08 -14.35
CA ALA A 9 7.37 -6.35 -15.26
C ALA A 9 8.00 -5.05 -15.77
N LEU A 10 8.78 -4.35 -14.94
CA LEU A 10 9.42 -3.08 -15.29
C LEU A 10 10.68 -3.27 -16.15
N GLY A 11 11.48 -4.30 -15.88
CA GLY A 11 12.74 -4.55 -16.58
C GLY A 11 12.65 -4.52 -18.12
N PRO A 12 11.63 -5.12 -18.76
CA PRO A 12 11.41 -5.06 -20.20
C PRO A 12 11.29 -3.65 -20.81
N PHE A 13 10.90 -2.62 -20.04
CA PHE A 13 10.88 -1.23 -20.52
C PHE A 13 12.28 -0.65 -20.76
N PHE A 14 13.31 -1.31 -20.23
CA PHE A 14 14.71 -0.89 -20.35
C PHE A 14 15.49 -1.72 -21.39
N ASP A 15 14.82 -2.65 -22.08
CA ASP A 15 15.41 -3.52 -23.12
C ASP A 15 14.92 -3.14 -24.53
N ILE A 16 14.46 -1.90 -24.71
CA ILE A 16 13.96 -1.34 -25.96
C ILE A 16 14.89 -0.23 -26.43
N SER A 17 14.96 0.01 -27.73
CA SER A 17 15.68 1.17 -28.29
C SER A 17 15.14 2.48 -27.68
N GLY A 18 16.01 3.46 -27.45
CA GLY A 18 15.64 4.75 -26.87
C GLY A 18 15.25 4.73 -25.38
N SER A 19 15.23 3.56 -24.73
CA SER A 19 14.99 3.45 -23.29
C SER A 19 16.10 4.09 -22.44
N PRO A 20 15.83 4.44 -21.16
CA PRO A 20 16.81 5.13 -20.31
C PRO A 20 18.17 4.43 -20.25
N SER A 21 19.24 5.21 -20.07
CA SER A 21 20.63 4.77 -20.14
C SER A 21 21.09 4.00 -18.90
N HIS A 22 22.25 3.32 -19.00
CA HIS A 22 22.89 2.66 -17.86
C HIS A 22 23.21 3.64 -16.72
N GLN A 23 23.58 4.87 -17.06
CA GLN A 23 23.85 5.96 -16.14
C GLN A 23 22.58 6.42 -15.41
N GLN A 24 21.47 6.68 -16.14
CA GLN A 24 20.20 7.06 -15.51
C GLN A 24 19.70 6.00 -14.54
N LEU A 25 19.92 4.72 -14.86
CA LEU A 25 19.57 3.60 -13.97
C LEU A 25 20.44 3.58 -12.70
N ARG A 26 21.76 3.76 -12.84
CA ARG A 26 22.71 3.85 -11.72
C ARG A 26 22.34 5.00 -10.78
N ASP A 27 22.08 6.17 -11.35
CA ASP A 27 21.77 7.39 -10.60
C ASP A 27 20.42 7.27 -9.86
N ALA A 28 19.44 6.57 -10.46
CA ALA A 28 18.19 6.21 -9.79
C ALA A 28 18.44 5.29 -8.58
N PHE A 29 19.19 4.19 -8.77
CA PHE A 29 19.52 3.29 -7.66
C PHE A 29 20.24 4.01 -6.52
N ALA A 30 21.19 4.90 -6.83
CA ALA A 30 21.91 5.67 -5.83
C ALA A 30 21.00 6.62 -5.04
N ARG A 31 20.09 7.34 -5.70
CA ARG A 31 19.14 8.27 -5.05
C ARG A 31 18.22 7.59 -4.04
N HIS A 32 17.83 6.35 -4.31
CA HIS A 32 17.00 5.54 -3.40
C HIS A 32 17.81 4.68 -2.44
N GLY A 33 19.14 4.87 -2.34
CA GLY A 33 20.01 4.14 -1.41
C GLY A 33 20.28 2.68 -1.80
N LEU A 34 19.86 2.26 -2.99
CA LEU A 34 19.95 0.88 -3.49
C LEU A 34 21.15 0.67 -4.44
N GLY A 35 22.00 1.68 -4.64
CA GLY A 35 23.16 1.59 -5.54
C GLY A 35 24.13 0.45 -5.18
N HIS A 36 24.26 0.11 -3.91
CA HIS A 36 25.10 -1.00 -3.44
C HIS A 36 24.59 -2.39 -3.86
N LEU A 37 23.34 -2.49 -4.32
CA LEU A 37 22.73 -3.73 -4.82
C LEU A 37 22.91 -3.90 -6.32
N ASP A 38 23.41 -2.89 -7.03
CA ASP A 38 23.57 -2.96 -8.49
C ASP A 38 24.81 -3.79 -8.85
N PRO A 39 24.65 -4.96 -9.48
CA PRO A 39 25.78 -5.83 -9.81
C PRO A 39 26.63 -5.28 -10.96
N ALA A 40 26.16 -4.25 -11.68
CA ALA A 40 26.84 -3.69 -12.83
C ALA A 40 26.52 -2.20 -13.06
N PRO A 41 27.00 -1.26 -12.20
CA PRO A 41 26.69 0.17 -12.27
C PRO A 41 26.93 0.81 -13.64
N GLU A 42 28.01 0.42 -14.31
CA GLU A 42 28.37 0.89 -15.66
C GLU A 42 27.91 -0.05 -16.78
N GLY A 43 26.99 -0.99 -16.48
CA GLY A 43 26.62 -2.07 -17.41
C GLY A 43 27.67 -3.17 -17.55
N ARG A 44 28.68 -3.17 -16.67
CA ARG A 44 29.68 -4.23 -16.55
C ARG A 44 29.79 -4.73 -15.12
N THR A 45 29.88 -6.04 -14.95
CA THR A 45 30.13 -6.69 -13.66
C THR A 45 31.59 -6.56 -13.25
N SER A 46 31.92 -6.94 -12.01
CA SER A 46 33.29 -6.89 -11.46
C SER A 46 34.31 -7.71 -12.27
N ASN A 47 33.87 -8.78 -12.94
CA ASN A 47 34.69 -9.59 -13.85
C ASN A 47 34.74 -9.05 -15.30
N GLY A 48 34.24 -7.84 -15.55
CA GLY A 48 34.26 -7.18 -16.86
C GLY A 48 33.17 -7.63 -17.85
N SER A 49 32.30 -8.60 -17.47
CA SER A 49 31.22 -9.08 -18.34
C SER A 49 30.11 -8.03 -18.48
N HIS A 50 29.51 -7.94 -19.67
CA HIS A 50 28.37 -7.04 -19.91
C HIS A 50 27.10 -7.56 -19.25
N LEU A 51 26.36 -6.68 -18.57
CA LEU A 51 25.06 -6.98 -17.97
C LEU A 51 24.02 -5.92 -18.34
N GLY A 52 22.99 -6.34 -19.08
CA GLY A 52 21.93 -5.45 -19.57
C GLY A 52 21.07 -4.82 -18.46
N LYS A 53 20.44 -3.69 -18.79
CA LYS A 53 19.60 -2.89 -17.88
C LYS A 53 18.47 -3.69 -17.23
N MET A 54 17.74 -4.49 -18.02
CA MET A 54 16.68 -5.37 -17.50
C MET A 54 17.18 -6.31 -16.39
N LYS A 55 18.36 -6.92 -16.57
CA LYS A 55 18.94 -7.84 -15.57
C LYS A 55 19.34 -7.10 -14.29
N ARG A 56 19.87 -5.88 -14.40
CA ARG A 56 20.19 -5.01 -13.26
C ARG A 56 18.93 -4.68 -12.45
N ILE A 57 17.86 -4.25 -13.11
CA ILE A 57 16.57 -3.94 -12.47
C ILE A 57 16.03 -5.16 -11.73
N ARG A 58 15.95 -6.31 -12.39
CA ARG A 58 15.48 -7.55 -11.76
C ARG A 58 16.32 -7.93 -10.54
N HIS A 59 17.64 -7.77 -10.61
CA HIS A 59 18.54 -8.07 -9.49
C HIS A 59 18.27 -7.16 -8.28
N VAL A 60 18.18 -5.84 -8.49
CA VAL A 60 17.90 -4.89 -7.41
C VAL A 60 16.55 -5.15 -6.76
N PHE A 61 15.50 -5.35 -7.56
CA PHE A 61 14.14 -5.61 -7.04
C PHE A 61 13.93 -7.01 -6.44
N ALA A 62 14.78 -7.98 -6.77
CA ALA A 62 14.79 -9.30 -6.12
C ALA A 62 15.46 -9.26 -4.72
N SER A 63 16.24 -8.22 -4.42
CA SER A 63 16.89 -8.09 -3.11
C SER A 63 15.88 -7.72 -2.02
N PRO A 64 15.89 -8.41 -0.86
CA PRO A 64 15.06 -8.04 0.29
C PRO A 64 15.30 -6.61 0.77
N ALA A 65 16.50 -6.06 0.57
CA ALA A 65 16.83 -4.68 0.92
C ALA A 65 16.04 -3.65 0.09
N ALA A 66 15.56 -4.01 -1.10
CA ALA A 66 14.66 -3.17 -1.88
C ALA A 66 13.20 -3.25 -1.40
N HIS A 67 12.82 -4.25 -0.60
CA HIS A 67 11.42 -4.50 -0.21
C HIS A 67 10.93 -3.61 0.95
N ASN A 68 11.72 -2.62 1.37
CA ASN A 68 11.25 -1.59 2.28
C ASN A 68 10.45 -0.51 1.52
N ALA A 69 9.49 0.10 2.22
CA ALA A 69 8.58 1.08 1.63
C ALA A 69 9.26 2.40 1.23
N THR A 70 10.44 2.67 1.76
CA THR A 70 11.16 3.94 1.56
C THR A 70 12.11 3.91 0.37
N ALA A 71 12.44 2.74 -0.18
CA ALA A 71 13.40 2.62 -1.29
C ALA A 71 12.78 2.01 -2.56
N GLY A 72 12.22 0.80 -2.49
CA GLY A 72 11.85 0.05 -3.70
C GLY A 72 10.68 0.64 -4.48
N LEU A 73 9.61 1.03 -3.79
CA LEU A 73 8.42 1.60 -4.43
C LEU A 73 8.68 3.03 -4.96
N PRO A 74 9.33 3.94 -4.20
CA PRO A 74 9.81 5.21 -4.75
C PRO A 74 10.72 5.04 -5.97
N LEU A 75 11.66 4.09 -5.95
CA LEU A 75 12.50 3.76 -7.10
C LEU A 75 11.67 3.33 -8.31
N ALA A 76 10.71 2.42 -8.13
CA ALA A 76 9.87 1.95 -9.24
C ALA A 76 9.09 3.09 -9.89
N ARG A 77 8.53 4.01 -9.10
CA ARG A 77 7.83 5.20 -9.61
C ARG A 77 8.76 6.11 -10.41
N GLU A 78 9.98 6.31 -9.93
CA GLU A 78 10.98 7.08 -10.66
C GLU A 78 11.34 6.43 -12.00
N LEU A 79 11.58 5.11 -12.01
CA LEU A 79 11.91 4.36 -13.22
C LEU A 79 10.75 4.39 -14.23
N VAL A 80 9.49 4.30 -13.79
CA VAL A 80 8.32 4.50 -14.66
C VAL A 80 8.30 5.90 -15.25
N ALA A 81 8.56 6.93 -14.44
CA ALA A 81 8.63 8.30 -14.93
C ALA A 81 9.73 8.50 -15.98
N GLN A 82 10.89 7.86 -15.80
CA GLN A 82 11.96 7.84 -16.81
C GLN A 82 11.49 7.15 -18.09
N CYS A 83 10.87 5.96 -18.00
CA CYS A 83 10.33 5.27 -19.18
C CYS A 83 9.29 6.11 -19.92
N ARG A 84 8.42 6.81 -19.19
CA ARG A 84 7.43 7.73 -19.78
C ARG A 84 8.08 8.90 -20.50
N ALA A 85 9.10 9.52 -19.92
CA ALA A 85 9.84 10.61 -20.55
C ALA A 85 10.55 10.19 -21.84
N HIS A 86 10.93 8.91 -21.94
CA HIS A 86 11.50 8.30 -23.15
C HIS A 86 10.45 7.74 -24.12
N GLY A 87 9.15 7.96 -23.88
CA GLY A 87 8.07 7.49 -24.76
C GLY A 87 7.72 6.02 -24.63
N GLY A 88 8.16 5.34 -23.56
CA GLY A 88 7.91 3.91 -23.31
C GLY A 88 6.43 3.51 -23.21
N PHE A 89 5.56 4.48 -22.99
CA PHE A 89 4.09 4.33 -22.88
C PHE A 89 3.33 4.98 -24.04
N ASN A 90 4.02 5.60 -25.00
CA ASN A 90 3.39 6.25 -26.14
C ASN A 90 3.39 5.28 -27.34
N PRO A 91 2.23 4.79 -27.83
CA PRO A 91 2.15 3.89 -28.98
C PRO A 91 2.81 4.43 -30.26
N ASP A 92 2.91 5.75 -30.40
CA ASP A 92 3.51 6.40 -31.57
C ASP A 92 5.04 6.57 -31.45
N SER A 93 5.64 6.18 -30.31
CA SER A 93 7.08 6.27 -30.09
C SER A 93 7.80 5.01 -30.54
N GLU A 94 8.99 5.17 -31.15
CA GLU A 94 9.90 4.04 -31.43
C GLU A 94 10.37 3.31 -30.15
N SER A 95 10.27 3.99 -29.00
CA SER A 95 10.63 3.43 -27.69
C SER A 95 9.44 2.76 -26.98
N TYR A 96 8.27 2.66 -27.62
CA TYR A 96 7.08 2.06 -27.02
C TYR A 96 7.33 0.62 -26.57
N ALA A 97 6.94 0.31 -25.33
CA ALA A 97 7.12 -1.04 -24.79
C ALA A 97 6.14 -2.07 -25.33
N GLY A 98 5.07 -1.64 -26.00
CA GLY A 98 3.99 -2.51 -26.44
C GLY A 98 2.92 -2.68 -25.36
N SER A 99 1.67 -2.80 -25.81
CA SER A 99 0.49 -2.83 -24.93
C SER A 99 0.53 -3.97 -23.93
N GLY A 100 1.02 -5.15 -24.31
CA GLY A 100 1.15 -6.28 -23.40
C GLY A 100 2.06 -6.01 -22.20
N ARG A 101 3.18 -5.31 -22.41
CA ARG A 101 4.11 -4.94 -21.32
C ARG A 101 3.52 -3.85 -20.43
N VAL A 102 2.83 -2.89 -21.03
CA VAL A 102 2.08 -1.85 -20.29
C VAL A 102 1.04 -2.50 -19.39
N THR A 103 0.20 -3.40 -19.90
CA THR A 103 -0.81 -4.12 -19.11
C THR A 103 -0.19 -4.90 -17.94
N GLN A 104 0.91 -5.62 -18.18
CA GLN A 104 1.61 -6.36 -17.12
C GLN A 104 2.14 -5.43 -16.03
N LEU A 105 2.72 -4.29 -16.42
CA LEU A 105 3.21 -3.31 -15.45
C LEU A 105 2.08 -2.65 -14.66
N VAL A 106 0.95 -2.35 -15.30
CA VAL A 106 -0.26 -1.85 -14.63
C VAL A 106 -0.73 -2.84 -13.56
N GLN A 107 -0.81 -4.12 -13.91
CA GLN A 107 -1.19 -5.19 -12.97
C GLN A 107 -0.20 -5.31 -11.80
N ALA A 108 1.10 -5.17 -12.05
CA ALA A 108 2.13 -5.24 -11.02
C ALA A 108 2.10 -4.04 -10.03
N PHE A 109 1.58 -2.87 -10.44
CA PHE A 109 1.44 -1.70 -9.58
C PHE A 109 0.16 -1.74 -8.71
N ALA A 110 -0.91 -2.39 -9.18
CA ALA A 110 -2.20 -2.46 -8.49
C ALA A 110 -2.12 -2.95 -7.02
N PRO A 111 -1.48 -4.09 -6.69
CA PRO A 111 -1.39 -4.56 -5.30
C PRO A 111 -0.48 -3.68 -4.43
N LEU A 112 0.27 -2.76 -5.04
CA LEU A 112 1.11 -1.81 -4.33
C LEU A 112 0.34 -0.55 -3.92
N GLY A 113 -0.97 -0.47 -4.23
CA GLY A 113 -1.84 0.67 -3.91
C GLY A 113 -1.60 1.91 -4.78
N PHE A 114 -1.12 1.68 -6.00
CA PHE A 114 -0.98 2.72 -7.01
C PHE A 114 -1.73 2.31 -8.26
N THR A 115 -2.45 3.26 -8.84
CA THR A 115 -2.95 3.16 -10.21
C THR A 115 -1.85 3.64 -11.14
N LEU A 116 -1.41 2.76 -12.04
CA LEU A 116 -0.63 3.12 -13.22
C LEU A 116 -1.59 3.19 -14.40
N GLU A 117 -1.64 4.34 -15.06
CA GLU A 117 -2.42 4.54 -16.28
C GLU A 117 -1.64 4.07 -17.52
N PRO A 118 -2.31 3.74 -18.64
CA PRO A 118 -1.64 3.30 -19.86
C PRO A 118 -0.63 4.31 -20.43
N ASP A 119 -0.75 5.60 -20.09
CA ASP A 119 0.16 6.67 -20.50
C ASP A 119 1.43 6.78 -19.62
N GLY A 120 1.57 5.90 -18.62
CA GLY A 120 2.68 5.88 -17.68
C GLY A 120 2.50 6.81 -16.47
N SER A 121 1.36 7.49 -16.33
CA SER A 121 1.09 8.31 -15.14
C SER A 121 0.75 7.42 -13.93
N THR A 122 1.38 7.70 -12.79
CA THR A 122 1.15 6.95 -11.54
C THR A 122 0.46 7.86 -10.52
N ARG A 123 -0.63 7.39 -9.92
CA ARG A 123 -1.29 8.05 -8.79
C ARG A 123 -1.59 7.05 -7.66
N PRO A 124 -1.66 7.49 -6.40
CA PRO A 124 -2.23 6.66 -5.34
C PRO A 124 -3.63 6.20 -5.72
N THR A 125 -3.97 4.94 -5.43
CA THR A 125 -5.32 4.42 -5.69
C THR A 125 -6.34 5.15 -4.80
N VAL A 126 -7.39 5.70 -5.42
CA VAL A 126 -8.50 6.36 -4.70
C VAL A 126 -9.56 5.31 -4.40
N ILE A 127 -9.64 4.89 -3.13
CA ILE A 127 -10.54 3.82 -2.66
C ILE A 127 -12.02 4.19 -2.86
N ASP A 128 -12.36 5.48 -2.76
CA ASP A 128 -13.75 5.98 -2.78
C ASP A 128 -14.54 5.65 -4.05
N ASN A 129 -13.86 5.29 -5.15
CA ASN A 129 -14.48 4.97 -6.43
C ASN A 129 -14.61 3.46 -6.67
N LEU A 130 -14.14 2.62 -5.74
CA LEU A 130 -14.17 1.17 -5.87
C LEU A 130 -15.41 0.62 -5.15
N SER A 131 -15.93 -0.52 -5.60
CA SER A 131 -17.04 -1.23 -4.95
C SER A 131 -16.91 -2.74 -5.13
N GLY A 132 -17.69 -3.52 -4.37
CA GLY A 132 -17.73 -4.98 -4.49
C GLY A 132 -16.36 -5.63 -4.35
N THR A 133 -16.11 -6.64 -5.19
CA THR A 133 -14.86 -7.42 -5.21
C THR A 133 -13.61 -6.57 -5.40
N GLU A 134 -13.67 -5.51 -6.21
CA GLU A 134 -12.52 -4.63 -6.48
C GLU A 134 -12.11 -3.87 -5.21
N LEU A 135 -13.10 -3.40 -4.44
CA LEU A 135 -12.87 -2.75 -3.15
C LEU A 135 -12.34 -3.77 -2.12
N THR A 136 -12.89 -4.99 -2.06
CA THR A 136 -12.36 -6.06 -1.18
C THR A 136 -10.89 -6.34 -1.46
N VAL A 137 -10.52 -6.57 -2.72
CA VAL A 137 -9.13 -6.83 -3.13
C VAL A 137 -8.21 -5.66 -2.79
N THR A 138 -8.67 -4.43 -2.99
CA THR A 138 -7.88 -3.23 -2.68
C THR A 138 -7.66 -3.08 -1.18
N LEU A 139 -8.70 -3.24 -0.36
CA LEU A 139 -8.59 -3.18 1.10
C LEU A 139 -7.67 -4.29 1.64
N ARG A 140 -7.79 -5.52 1.13
CA ARG A 140 -6.87 -6.63 1.46
C ARG A 140 -5.42 -6.29 1.11
N SER A 141 -5.18 -5.70 -0.06
CA SER A 141 -3.83 -5.27 -0.46
C SER A 141 -3.22 -4.24 0.50
N TYR A 142 -4.04 -3.37 1.08
CA TYR A 142 -3.57 -2.38 2.06
C TYR A 142 -3.24 -3.04 3.41
N VAL A 143 -4.04 -4.02 3.84
CA VAL A 143 -3.73 -4.85 5.03
C VAL A 143 -2.38 -5.56 4.83
N ASP A 144 -2.19 -6.23 3.69
CA ASP A 144 -0.95 -6.94 3.38
C ASP A 144 0.26 -6.01 3.28
N ARG A 145 0.05 -4.80 2.74
CA ARG A 145 1.10 -3.77 2.63
C ARG A 145 1.56 -3.30 4.00
N ILE A 146 0.63 -3.00 4.92
CA ILE A 146 0.98 -2.62 6.30
C ILE A 146 1.70 -3.76 7.04
N ASN A 147 1.22 -4.99 6.89
CA ASN A 147 1.80 -6.16 7.55
C ASN A 147 3.22 -6.46 7.06
N SER A 148 3.48 -6.25 5.77
CA SER A 148 4.79 -6.51 5.17
C SER A 148 5.77 -5.34 5.22
N SER A 149 5.27 -4.11 5.28
CA SER A 149 6.08 -2.89 5.26
C SER A 149 5.50 -1.82 6.21
N PRO A 150 5.68 -1.99 7.53
CA PRO A 150 5.08 -1.12 8.54
C PRO A 150 5.63 0.32 8.54
N ASP A 151 6.78 0.56 7.91
CA ASP A 151 7.46 1.87 7.82
C ASP A 151 7.00 2.73 6.63
N ASP A 152 5.96 2.30 5.90
CA ASP A 152 5.39 3.06 4.79
C ASP A 152 4.70 4.34 5.30
N ALA A 153 5.39 5.48 5.18
CA ALA A 153 4.91 6.77 5.70
C ALA A 153 3.57 7.22 5.08
N PRO A 154 3.33 7.13 3.76
CA PRO A 154 2.01 7.35 3.18
C PRO A 154 0.88 6.46 3.74
N LEU A 155 1.17 5.21 4.12
CA LEU A 155 0.22 4.33 4.81
C LEU A 155 -0.01 4.73 6.28
N GLN A 156 1.04 5.21 6.96
CA GLN A 156 0.92 5.76 8.32
C GLN A 156 0.14 7.09 8.33
N VAL A 157 0.15 7.80 7.19
CA VAL A 157 -0.40 9.15 7.00
C VAL A 157 -1.59 9.08 6.03
N GLY A 158 -2.71 8.49 6.48
CA GLY A 158 -4.11 8.83 6.17
C GLY A 158 -4.56 9.08 4.71
N THR A 159 -3.83 8.68 3.67
CA THR A 159 -4.11 9.12 2.28
C THR A 159 -5.29 8.43 1.60
N GLY A 160 -5.78 7.32 2.13
CA GLY A 160 -7.13 6.84 1.85
C GLY A 160 -7.90 6.88 3.16
N LYS A 161 -9.19 7.24 3.15
CA LYS A 161 -10.06 7.18 4.33
C LYS A 161 -9.71 5.94 5.15
N GLU A 162 -9.39 6.19 6.40
CA GLU A 162 -8.83 5.28 7.39
C GLU A 162 -9.21 3.82 7.12
N LEU A 163 -8.22 2.96 6.86
CA LEU A 163 -8.42 1.60 6.30
C LEU A 163 -9.45 0.77 7.09
N ASP A 164 -9.47 0.88 8.42
CA ASP A 164 -10.45 0.22 9.29
C ASP A 164 -11.87 0.78 9.14
N GLU A 165 -12.00 2.09 8.93
CA GLU A 165 -13.26 2.75 8.61
C GLU A 165 -13.76 2.40 7.20
N ALA A 166 -12.86 2.37 6.21
CA ALA A 166 -13.19 1.95 4.86
C ALA A 166 -13.65 0.49 4.84
N ALA A 167 -12.97 -0.40 5.56
CA ALA A 167 -13.39 -1.79 5.72
C ALA A 167 -14.74 -1.92 6.43
N ALA A 168 -14.98 -1.18 7.51
CA ALA A 168 -16.27 -1.21 8.21
C ALA A 168 -17.44 -0.75 7.33
N ARG A 169 -17.25 0.33 6.54
CA ARG A 169 -18.26 0.80 5.58
C ARG A 169 -18.49 -0.23 4.47
N HIS A 170 -17.42 -0.80 3.93
CA HIS A 170 -17.49 -1.83 2.91
C HIS A 170 -18.30 -3.05 3.37
N VAL A 171 -18.01 -3.57 4.57
CA VAL A 171 -18.78 -4.67 5.19
C VAL A 171 -20.28 -4.36 5.26
N LEU A 172 -20.62 -3.14 5.70
CA LEU A 172 -22.03 -2.73 5.80
C LEU A 172 -22.69 -2.63 4.42
N THR A 173 -22.01 -2.05 3.44
CA THR A 173 -22.52 -1.97 2.06
C THR A 173 -22.72 -3.36 1.45
N GLU A 174 -21.78 -4.29 1.62
CA GLU A 174 -21.89 -5.64 1.05
C GLU A 174 -23.00 -6.48 1.73
N LEU A 175 -23.16 -6.37 3.05
CA LEU A 175 -24.13 -7.19 3.78
C LEU A 175 -25.53 -6.57 3.85
N LEU A 176 -25.62 -5.24 3.92
CA LEU A 176 -26.87 -4.52 4.18
C LEU A 176 -27.29 -3.60 3.02
N GLY A 177 -26.46 -3.44 1.98
CA GLY A 177 -26.72 -2.61 0.82
C GLY A 177 -26.44 -1.12 1.02
N ASP A 178 -26.23 -0.65 2.25
CA ASP A 178 -25.93 0.75 2.57
C ASP A 178 -25.26 0.87 3.96
N TYR A 179 -24.71 2.04 4.28
CA TYR A 179 -24.24 2.41 5.62
C TYR A 179 -24.66 3.85 5.99
N PRO A 180 -24.91 4.14 7.28
CA PRO A 180 -25.28 5.49 7.70
C PRO A 180 -24.10 6.46 7.55
N VAL A 181 -24.20 7.37 6.57
CA VAL A 181 -23.15 8.36 6.23
C VAL A 181 -22.90 9.39 7.34
N SER A 182 -23.85 9.59 8.25
CA SER A 182 -23.75 10.54 9.38
C SER A 182 -23.16 9.94 10.67
N GLY A 183 -22.85 8.63 10.69
CA GLY A 183 -22.27 7.96 11.85
C GLY A 183 -20.80 8.33 12.07
N ASN A 184 -20.39 8.46 13.34
CA ASN A 184 -18.96 8.50 13.67
C ASN A 184 -18.37 7.09 13.63
N PHE A 185 -17.04 6.98 13.50
CA PHE A 185 -16.36 5.69 13.38
C PHE A 185 -16.79 4.64 14.41
N PRO A 186 -16.88 4.91 15.74
CA PRO A 186 -17.39 3.93 16.69
C PRO A 186 -18.78 3.38 16.38
N VAL A 187 -19.71 4.22 15.91
CA VAL A 187 -21.05 3.79 15.51
C VAL A 187 -20.98 2.90 14.27
N THR A 188 -20.26 3.32 13.24
CA THR A 188 -20.06 2.52 12.02
C THR A 188 -19.42 1.18 12.33
N LEU A 189 -18.40 1.16 13.19
CA LEU A 189 -17.73 -0.07 13.60
C LEU A 189 -18.66 -1.00 14.40
N THR A 190 -19.52 -0.43 15.26
CA THR A 190 -20.51 -1.21 16.04
C THR A 190 -21.50 -1.88 15.10
N SER A 191 -22.01 -1.15 14.11
CA SER A 191 -22.89 -1.70 13.08
C SER A 191 -22.19 -2.80 12.27
N ALA A 192 -20.94 -2.57 11.86
CA ALA A 192 -20.17 -3.55 11.09
C ALA A 192 -19.95 -4.83 11.90
N PHE A 193 -19.48 -4.71 13.16
CA PHE A 193 -19.30 -5.84 14.07
C PHE A 193 -20.60 -6.63 14.27
N THR A 194 -21.71 -5.93 14.45
CA THR A 194 -23.03 -6.56 14.58
C THR A 194 -23.41 -7.32 13.31
N ALA A 195 -23.21 -6.73 12.13
CA ALA A 195 -23.56 -7.34 10.85
C ALA A 195 -22.80 -8.65 10.59
N ILE A 196 -21.54 -8.75 11.03
CA ILE A 196 -20.69 -9.94 10.90
C ILE A 196 -20.68 -10.86 12.14
N GLY A 197 -21.58 -10.63 13.11
CA GLY A 197 -21.70 -11.46 14.31
C GLY A 197 -20.53 -11.37 15.30
N MET A 198 -19.71 -10.32 15.23
CA MET A 198 -18.67 -10.04 16.23
C MET A 198 -19.24 -9.34 17.46
N ALA A 199 -18.63 -9.60 18.63
CA ALA A 199 -19.09 -9.03 19.89
C ALA A 199 -18.48 -7.64 20.13
N THR A 200 -19.30 -6.72 20.66
CA THR A 200 -18.86 -5.42 21.15
C THR A 200 -19.01 -5.35 22.68
N PRO A 201 -18.23 -4.50 23.38
CA PRO A 201 -18.37 -4.33 24.82
C PRO A 201 -19.69 -3.65 25.18
N THR A 202 -20.44 -4.20 26.13
CA THR A 202 -21.67 -3.60 26.67
C THR A 202 -21.41 -2.88 28.01
N GLU A 203 -20.42 -3.33 28.77
CA GLU A 203 -19.98 -2.75 30.03
C GLU A 203 -18.45 -2.76 30.07
N LEU A 204 -17.83 -1.75 30.68
CA LEU A 204 -16.37 -1.70 30.90
C LEU A 204 -16.10 -1.50 32.40
N PRO A 205 -15.05 -2.12 32.97
CA PRO A 205 -13.93 -2.81 32.30
C PRO A 205 -14.14 -4.32 32.07
N LYS A 206 -15.32 -4.86 32.39
CA LYS A 206 -15.59 -6.30 32.34
C LYS A 206 -15.82 -6.78 30.90
N LEU A 207 -14.97 -7.68 30.42
CA LEU A 207 -15.15 -8.35 29.13
C LEU A 207 -16.10 -9.56 29.24
N ASP A 208 -16.54 -10.06 28.08
CA ASP A 208 -17.33 -11.27 27.94
C ASP A 208 -16.60 -12.49 28.56
N PRO A 209 -17.27 -13.34 29.34
CA PRO A 209 -16.65 -14.56 29.87
C PRO A 209 -16.27 -15.58 28.80
N ASP A 210 -16.90 -15.54 27.62
CA ASP A 210 -16.47 -16.35 26.47
C ASP A 210 -15.20 -15.74 25.84
N PRO A 211 -14.07 -16.46 25.83
CA PRO A 211 -12.81 -15.96 25.29
C PRO A 211 -12.89 -15.56 23.82
N HIS A 212 -13.72 -16.21 23.00
CA HIS A 212 -13.90 -15.83 21.59
C HIS A 212 -14.54 -14.43 21.47
N ARG A 213 -15.58 -14.20 22.26
CA ARG A 213 -16.27 -12.91 22.31
C ARG A 213 -15.41 -11.83 22.94
N ALA A 214 -14.62 -12.17 23.97
CA ALA A 214 -13.65 -11.26 24.57
C ALA A 214 -12.60 -10.78 23.56
N VAL A 215 -12.12 -11.65 22.66
CA VAL A 215 -11.21 -11.25 21.57
C VAL A 215 -11.86 -10.24 20.63
N HIS A 216 -13.12 -10.45 20.22
CA HIS A 216 -13.87 -9.47 19.42
C HIS A 216 -13.98 -8.12 20.15
N GLN A 217 -14.31 -8.14 21.44
CA GLN A 217 -14.40 -6.92 22.25
C GLN A 217 -13.06 -6.18 22.35
N CYS A 218 -11.95 -6.89 22.50
CA CYS A 218 -10.61 -6.32 22.48
C CYS A 218 -10.28 -5.66 21.14
N LEU A 219 -10.63 -6.29 20.02
CA LEU A 219 -10.46 -5.69 18.68
C LEU A 219 -11.26 -4.40 18.53
N PHE A 220 -12.51 -4.39 18.99
CA PHE A 220 -13.35 -3.18 18.99
C PHE A 220 -12.73 -2.06 19.84
N LEU A 221 -12.29 -2.37 21.06
CA LEU A 221 -11.65 -1.40 21.94
C LEU A 221 -10.35 -0.85 21.35
N LEU A 222 -9.52 -1.71 20.76
CA LEU A 222 -8.30 -1.32 20.07
C LEU A 222 -8.61 -0.35 18.92
N ALA A 223 -9.56 -0.70 18.04
CA ALA A 223 -9.97 0.15 16.92
C ALA A 223 -10.44 1.53 17.39
N THR A 224 -11.32 1.59 18.40
CA THR A 224 -11.83 2.87 18.90
C THR A 224 -10.76 3.70 19.61
N ALA A 225 -9.78 3.07 20.26
CA ALA A 225 -8.64 3.75 20.89
C ALA A 225 -7.67 4.30 19.83
N VAL A 226 -7.35 3.51 18.81
CA VAL A 226 -6.51 3.90 17.67
C VAL A 226 -7.13 5.07 16.91
N ASN A 227 -8.42 4.99 16.57
CA ASN A 227 -9.13 6.10 15.93
C ASN A 227 -9.07 7.38 16.78
N ARG A 228 -9.23 7.26 18.12
CA ARG A 228 -9.11 8.42 19.02
C ARG A 228 -7.70 9.00 19.03
N LEU A 229 -6.67 8.16 19.15
CA LEU A 229 -5.27 8.57 19.13
C LEU A 229 -4.92 9.24 17.80
N ARG A 230 -5.35 8.67 16.68
CA ARG A 230 -5.14 9.23 15.35
C ARG A 230 -5.86 10.55 15.12
N ASN A 231 -7.10 10.70 15.61
CA ASN A 231 -7.84 11.96 15.48
C ASN A 231 -7.23 13.10 16.31
N ASP A 232 -6.41 12.77 17.32
CA ASP A 232 -5.72 13.74 18.16
C ASP A 232 -4.27 14.00 17.71
N ALA A 233 -3.50 12.94 17.43
CA ALA A 233 -2.07 12.97 17.15
C ALA A 233 -1.71 12.78 15.67
N GLY A 234 -2.64 12.29 14.86
CA GLY A 234 -2.43 11.98 13.46
C GLY A 234 -2.78 13.12 12.51
N THR A 235 -2.28 13.02 11.29
CA THR A 235 -2.54 13.93 10.16
C THR A 235 -3.84 13.63 9.41
N GLY A 236 -4.61 12.63 9.88
CA GLY A 236 -5.93 12.28 9.33
C GLY A 236 -6.89 13.47 9.36
N HIS A 237 -7.59 13.70 8.25
CA HIS A 237 -8.37 14.91 7.92
C HIS A 237 -7.60 16.15 7.47
N GLY A 238 -6.32 16.05 7.11
CA GLY A 238 -5.58 17.20 6.57
C GLY A 238 -5.49 18.34 7.59
N ARG A 239 -5.30 18.00 8.87
CA ARG A 239 -5.00 18.98 9.92
C ARG A 239 -3.48 19.10 10.08
N PRO A 240 -2.83 20.13 9.50
CA PRO A 240 -1.38 20.37 9.64
C PRO A 240 -1.03 21.03 10.99
N GLY A 241 -1.81 20.78 12.05
CA GLY A 241 -1.60 21.36 13.37
C GLY A 241 -0.99 20.34 14.33
N PRO A 242 -0.23 20.78 15.36
CA PRO A 242 0.27 19.89 16.38
C PRO A 242 -0.88 19.23 17.15
N PRO A 243 -0.64 18.05 17.76
CA PRO A 243 -1.66 17.33 18.53
C PRO A 243 -2.27 18.20 19.65
N ARG A 244 -3.54 17.98 19.96
CA ARG A 244 -4.27 18.83 20.94
C ARG A 244 -4.22 18.29 22.36
N LYS A 245 -4.26 16.98 22.54
CA LYS A 245 -4.33 16.34 23.88
C LYS A 245 -3.12 15.46 24.20
N THR A 246 -2.31 15.13 23.20
CA THR A 246 -1.16 14.23 23.31
C THR A 246 0.09 14.85 22.70
N THR A 247 1.21 14.11 22.71
CA THR A 247 2.41 14.45 21.94
C THR A 247 2.33 13.88 20.53
N GLU A 248 3.21 14.33 19.64
CA GLU A 248 3.37 13.70 18.33
C GLU A 248 3.73 12.22 18.49
N LEU A 249 3.23 11.39 17.57
CA LEU A 249 3.56 9.97 17.56
C LEU A 249 5.04 9.77 17.23
N SER A 250 5.72 8.97 18.04
CA SER A 250 7.01 8.41 17.61
C SER A 250 6.82 7.48 16.42
N ALA A 251 7.89 7.22 15.66
CA ALA A 251 7.84 6.26 14.55
C ALA A 251 7.41 4.85 15.01
N ALA A 252 7.73 4.47 16.26
CA ALA A 252 7.30 3.19 16.82
C ALA A 252 5.79 3.15 17.09
N GLU A 253 5.22 4.24 17.60
CA GLU A 253 3.77 4.35 17.83
C GLU A 253 3.00 4.44 16.51
N ALA A 254 3.53 5.16 15.51
CA ALA A 254 2.95 5.20 14.18
C ALA A 254 2.86 3.79 13.55
N ARG A 255 3.93 2.99 13.68
CA ARG A 255 3.92 1.57 13.27
C ARG A 255 2.88 0.74 14.03
N LEU A 256 2.76 0.94 15.34
CA LEU A 256 1.79 0.22 16.16
C LEU A 256 0.35 0.55 15.74
N VAL A 257 0.06 1.83 15.54
CA VAL A 257 -1.23 2.33 15.04
C VAL A 257 -1.56 1.71 13.69
N ALA A 258 -0.63 1.75 12.73
CA ALA A 258 -0.84 1.17 11.40
C ALA A 258 -1.17 -0.33 11.49
N ARG A 259 -0.38 -1.10 12.26
CA ARG A 259 -0.61 -2.54 12.46
C ARG A 259 -1.94 -2.84 13.12
N ALA A 260 -2.35 -2.04 14.11
CA ALA A 260 -3.64 -2.20 14.75
C ALA A 260 -4.81 -1.95 13.77
N THR A 261 -4.71 -0.91 12.94
CA THR A 261 -5.68 -0.66 11.86
C THR A 261 -5.74 -1.81 10.86
N ALA A 262 -4.59 -2.33 10.43
CA ALA A 262 -4.53 -3.48 9.52
C ALA A 262 -5.13 -4.76 10.14
N LEU A 263 -4.88 -5.02 11.43
CA LEU A 263 -5.45 -6.14 12.16
C LEU A 263 -6.99 -6.08 12.19
N VAL A 264 -7.54 -4.90 12.52
CA VAL A 264 -9.00 -4.70 12.58
C VAL A 264 -9.61 -4.83 11.19
N ALA A 265 -9.04 -4.16 10.18
CA ALA A 265 -9.52 -4.24 8.81
C ALA A 265 -9.46 -5.68 8.25
N GLY A 266 -8.36 -6.39 8.49
CA GLY A 266 -8.22 -7.80 8.10
C GLY A 266 -9.30 -8.68 8.74
N ALA A 267 -9.53 -8.53 10.05
CA ALA A 267 -10.56 -9.30 10.77
C ALA A 267 -11.98 -9.04 10.22
N LEU A 268 -12.30 -7.79 9.87
CA LEU A 268 -13.58 -7.43 9.23
C LEU A 268 -13.74 -8.11 7.86
N LEU A 269 -12.70 -8.07 7.02
CA LEU A 269 -12.71 -8.64 5.67
C LEU A 269 -12.75 -10.18 5.69
N ASP A 270 -12.04 -10.82 6.60
CA ASP A 270 -12.06 -12.29 6.74
C ASP A 270 -13.44 -12.79 7.18
N LYS A 271 -14.15 -12.03 8.02
CA LYS A 271 -15.53 -12.34 8.39
C LYS A 271 -16.52 -12.10 7.26
N LEU A 272 -16.31 -11.06 6.45
CA LEU A 272 -17.14 -10.76 5.28
C LEU A 272 -17.09 -11.90 4.26
N ASP A 273 -15.91 -12.46 4.01
CA ASP A 273 -15.70 -13.57 3.07
C ASP A 273 -16.18 -14.93 3.62
N GLY A 274 -16.79 -14.94 4.81
CA GLY A 274 -17.42 -16.13 5.40
C GLY A 274 -16.43 -17.10 6.06
N GLY A 275 -15.35 -16.58 6.66
CA GLY A 275 -14.25 -17.36 7.25
C GLY A 275 -14.62 -18.64 8.00
#